data_AF-A0A7W0REK9-F1
#
_entry.id   AF-A0A7W0REK9-F1
#
_cell.length_a   1.000
_cell.length_b   1.000
_cell.length_c   1.000
_cell.angle_alpha   90.00
_cell.angle_beta   90.00
_cell.angle_gamma   90.00
#
_symmetry.space_group_name_H-M   'P 1'
#
loop_
_entity.id
_entity.type
_entity.pdbx_description
1 polymer ?
#
loop_
_entity_poly.entity_id
_entity_poly.type
_entity_poly.pdbx_seq_one_letter_code
_entity_poly.pdbx_strand_id
1 'polypeptide(L)' 'MTAPLPDDRYGPSALITPANGVSIIRLVVSPVLLLMILRDPSSWIAVSFWIALAVTDAVDGHLARRFGTTRS' A
#
# COMPACT_ATOMS: atom_id res chain seq x y z
N MET A 1 32.07 -1.25 -31.48
CA MET A 1 31.37 -2.30 -30.74
C MET A 1 31.45 -1.95 -29.26
N THR A 2 30.43 -1.30 -28.70
CA THR A 2 30.36 -0.96 -27.26
C THR A 2 29.27 -1.81 -26.64
N ALA A 3 29.65 -2.70 -25.72
CA ALA A 3 28.71 -3.54 -24.98
C ALA A 3 27.77 -2.67 -24.11
N PRO A 4 26.50 -3.05 -23.91
CA PRO A 4 25.64 -2.36 -22.96
C PRO A 4 26.12 -2.66 -21.53
N LEU A 5 26.27 -1.64 -20.69
CA LEU A 5 26.54 -1.84 -19.27
C LEU A 5 25.28 -2.41 -18.58
N PRO A 6 25.42 -3.31 -17.59
CA PRO A 6 24.28 -3.84 -16.84
C PRO A 6 23.46 -2.70 -16.22
N ASP A 7 22.16 -2.68 -16.50
CA ASP A 7 21.21 -1.73 -15.92
C ASP A 7 20.97 -2.09 -14.44
N ASP A 8 21.91 -1.73 -13.56
CA ASP A 8 21.74 -1.77 -12.10
C ASP A 8 20.85 -0.61 -11.60
N ARG A 9 19.78 -0.28 -12.34
CA ARG A 9 19.00 0.94 -12.14
C ARG A 9 18.02 0.84 -10.96
N TYR A 10 17.82 -0.35 -10.40
CA TYR A 10 16.91 -0.59 -9.28
C TYR A 10 17.64 -1.33 -8.16
N GLY A 11 18.20 -0.57 -7.22
CA GLY A 11 18.75 -1.12 -5.99
C GLY A 11 17.67 -1.81 -5.15
N PRO A 12 18.02 -2.78 -4.27
CA PRO A 12 17.07 -3.58 -3.48
C PRO A 12 16.06 -2.76 -2.65
N SER A 13 16.37 -1.49 -2.38
CA SER A 13 15.52 -0.54 -1.66
C SER A 13 14.39 0.07 -2.49
N ALA A 14 14.36 -0.12 -3.82
CA ALA A 14 13.27 0.35 -4.68
C ALA A 14 11.92 -0.35 -4.40
N LEU A 15 11.95 -1.50 -3.70
CA LEU A 15 10.78 -2.28 -3.29
C LEU A 15 10.25 -1.93 -1.89
N ILE A 16 11.00 -1.19 -1.06
CA ILE A 16 10.58 -0.80 0.30
C ILE A 16 10.49 0.73 0.37
N THR A 17 9.62 1.28 -0.47
CA THR A 17 9.15 2.66 -0.29
C THR A 17 8.21 2.66 0.93
N PRO A 18 8.19 3.70 1.79
CA PRO A 18 7.29 3.76 2.95
C PRO A 18 5.83 3.42 2.64
N ALA A 19 5.38 3.77 1.43
CA ALA A 19 4.05 3.42 0.91
C ALA A 19 3.76 1.90 0.90
N ASN A 20 4.74 1.06 0.55
CA ASN A 20 4.55 -0.39 0.51
C ASN A 20 4.38 -0.99 1.91
N GLY A 21 5.03 -0.40 2.91
CA GLY A 21 4.88 -0.82 4.31
C GLY A 21 3.45 -0.64 4.81
N VAL A 22 2.82 0.48 4.47
CA VAL A 22 1.45 0.76 4.90
C VAL A 22 0.43 -0.11 4.16
N SER A 23 0.66 -0.41 2.87
CA SER A 23 -0.13 -1.41 2.14
C SER A 23 -0.02 -2.80 2.78
N ILE A 24 1.18 -3.24 3.19
CA ILE A 24 1.37 -4.53 3.87
C ILE A 24 0.63 -4.56 5.21
N ILE A 25 0.77 -3.50 6.02
CA ILE A 25 0.04 -3.38 7.29
C ILE A 25 -1.47 -3.47 7.04
N ARG A 26 -1.99 -2.80 6.00
CA ARG A 26 -3.41 -2.88 5.66
C ARG A 26 -3.84 -4.29 5.26
N LEU A 27 -3.00 -5.01 4.54
CA LEU A 27 -3.28 -6.38 4.14
C LEU A 27 -3.40 -7.29 5.36
N VAL A 28 -2.54 -7.10 6.36
CA VAL A 28 -2.60 -7.81 7.65
C VAL A 28 -3.80 -7.38 8.51
N VAL A 29 -4.20 -6.12 8.45
CA VAL A 29 -5.32 -5.57 9.24
C VAL A 29 -6.69 -5.85 8.59
N SER A 30 -6.76 -6.02 7.27
CA SER A 30 -8.02 -6.23 6.54
C SER A 30 -8.87 -7.43 7.00
N PRO A 31 -8.32 -8.58 7.46
CA PRO A 31 -9.11 -9.66 8.05
C PRO A 31 -9.85 -9.25 9.32
N VAL A 32 -9.33 -8.28 10.09
CA VAL A 32 -10.02 -7.73 11.27
C VAL A 32 -11.30 -7.02 10.86
N LEU A 33 -11.24 -6.20 9.81
CA LEU A 33 -12.44 -5.57 9.24
C LEU A 33 -13.45 -6.63 8.77
N LEU A 34 -12.98 -7.67 8.08
CA LEU A 34 -13.83 -8.77 7.62
C LEU A 34 -14.54 -9.46 8.80
N LEU A 35 -13.80 -9.74 9.88
CA LEU A 35 -14.34 -10.32 11.11
C LEU A 35 -15.40 -9.42 11.77
N MET A 36 -15.20 -8.10 11.76
CA MET A 36 -16.18 -7.14 12.27
C MET A 36 -17.47 -7.20 11.46
N ILE A 37 -17.38 -7.21 10.13
CA ILE A 37 -18.55 -7.30 9.23
C ILE A 37 -19.26 -8.65 9.39
N LEU A 38 -18.53 -9.76 9.51
CA LEU A 38 -19.12 -11.09 9.68
C LEU A 38 -19.86 -11.24 11.02
N ARG A 39 -19.41 -10.54 12.07
CA ARG A 39 -20.07 -10.58 13.39
C ARG A 39 -21.23 -9.62 13.51
N ASP A 40 -21.13 -8.43 12.94
CA ASP A 40 -22.20 -7.44 12.91
C ASP A 40 -22.18 -6.70 11.56
N PRO A 41 -22.96 -7.19 10.58
CA PRO A 41 -23.01 -6.60 9.25
C PRO A 41 -23.52 -5.15 9.23
N SER A 42 -24.25 -4.74 10.26
CA SER A 42 -24.82 -3.38 10.40
C SER A 42 -23.96 -2.44 11.25
N SER A 43 -22.72 -2.84 11.55
CA SER A 43 -21.86 -2.08 12.46
C SER A 43 -21.33 -0.79 11.83
N TRP A 44 -21.77 0.34 12.37
CA TRP A 44 -21.18 1.66 12.06
C TRP A 44 -19.69 1.74 12.40
N ILE A 45 -19.22 0.95 13.38
CA ILE A 45 -17.80 0.88 13.73
C ILE A 45 -17.00 0.25 12.59
N ALA A 46 -17.53 -0.82 11.96
CA ALA A 46 -16.90 -1.43 10.79
C ALA A 46 -16.84 -0.44 9.61
N VAL A 47 -17.87 0.38 9.42
CA VAL A 47 -17.88 1.45 8.40
C VAL A 47 -16.79 2.48 8.68
N SER A 48 -16.69 3.00 9.91
CA SER A 48 -15.64 3.97 10.28
C SER A 48 -14.24 3.38 10.12
N PHE A 49 -14.05 2.11 10.48
CA PHE A 49 -12.78 1.41 10.32
C PHE A 49 -12.41 1.22 8.84
N TRP A 50 -13.38 0.85 8.00
CA TRP A 50 -13.20 0.76 6.55
C TRP A 50 -12.81 2.12 5.93
N ILE A 51 -13.46 3.21 6.32
CA ILE A 51 -13.12 4.57 5.87
C ILE A 51 -11.67 4.91 6.24
N ALA A 52 -11.25 4.63 7.48
CA ALA A 52 -9.87 4.88 7.92
C ALA A 52 -8.84 4.11 7.08
N LEU A 53 -9.10 2.83 6.79
CA LEU A 53 -8.24 2.03 5.93
C LEU A 53 -8.18 2.60 4.50
N ALA A 54 -9.31 3.02 3.94
CA ALA A 54 -9.39 3.61 2.60
C ALA A 54 -8.66 4.96 2.51
N VAL A 55 -8.78 5.82 3.52
CA VAL A 55 -8.04 7.09 3.58
C VAL A 55 -6.54 6.85 3.61
N THR A 56 -6.10 5.84 4.37
CA THR A 56 -4.69 5.48 4.45
C THR A 56 -4.18 5.06 3.05
N ASP A 57 -4.99 4.32 2.27
CA ASP A 57 -4.62 3.91 0.90
C ASP A 57 -4.41 5.10 -0.03
N ALA A 58 -5.34 6.05 0.03
CA ALA A 58 -5.28 7.27 -0.76
C ALA A 58 -4.03 8.11 -0.41
N VAL A 59 -3.69 8.21 0.88
CA VAL A 59 -2.52 8.97 1.35
C VAL A 59 -1.23 8.32 0.88
N ASP A 60 -1.06 7.01 1.04
CA ASP A 60 0.17 6.33 0.62
C ASP A 60 0.32 6.32 -0.91
N GLY A 61 -0.79 6.11 -1.63
CA GLY A 61 -0.81 6.16 -3.10
C GLY A 61 -0.57 7.56 -3.67
N HIS A 62 -0.94 8.62 -2.94
CA HIS A 62 -0.58 10.00 -3.27
C HIS A 62 0.90 10.28 -3.00
N LEU A 63 1.42 9.74 -1.90
CA LEU A 63 2.82 9.86 -1.51
C LEU A 63 3.73 9.12 -2.51
N ALA A 64 3.36 7.91 -2.92
CA ALA A 64 4.08 7.12 -3.93
C ALA A 64 4.17 7.84 -5.28
N ARG A 65 3.12 8.55 -5.69
CA ARG A 65 3.12 9.34 -6.93
C ARG A 65 4.01 10.58 -6.85
N ARG A 66 4.22 11.15 -5.66
CA ARG A 66 5.13 12.29 -5.43
C ARG A 66 6.60 11.89 -5.38
N PHE A 67 6.93 10.67 -4.92
CA PHE A 67 8.31 10.19 -4.78
C PHE A 67 8.87 9.45 -6.00
N GLY A 68 8.18 9.52 -7.13
CA GLY A 68 8.63 8.95 -8.39
C GLY A 68 8.00 7.58 -8.61
N THR A 69 7.08 7.54 -9.56
CA THR A 69 6.74 6.29 -10.22
C THR A 69 8.00 5.75 -10.88
N THR A 70 8.37 4.52 -10.55
CA THR A 70 9.32 3.72 -11.32
C THR A 70 8.71 3.54 -12.71
N ARG A 71 8.99 4.47 -13.63
CA ARG A 71 8.54 4.35 -15.01
C ARG A 71 9.49 3.36 -15.70
N SER A 72 8.91 2.25 -16.16
CA SER A 72 9.50 1.28 -17.09
C SER A 72 9.92 1.94 -18.39
#